data_AF-A0A937B0R4-F1
#
_entry.id   AF-A0A937B0R4-F1
#
_cell.length_a   1.000
_cell.length_b   1.000
_cell.length_c   1.000
_cell.angle_alpha   90.00
_cell.angle_beta   90.00
_cell.angle_gamma   90.00
#
_symmetry.space_group_name_H-M   'P 1'
#
loop_
_entity.id
_entity.type
_entity.pdbx_description
1 polymer ?
#
loop_
_entity_poly.entity_id
_entity_poly.type
_entity_poly.pdbx_seq_one_letter_code
_entity_poly.pdbx_strand_id
1 'polypeptide(L)' 'MRPQSLTPLFAQVTSLPGIGPRLGKLVEKLAGPLVVDLLWHLPLGVIDRRNAPDVAQARAGE' A
#
# COMPACT_ATOMS: atom_id res chain seq x y z
N MET A 1 -9.33 -13.83 -23.25
CA MET A 1 -8.72 -12.50 -23.44
C MET A 1 -8.92 -11.68 -22.16
N ARG A 2 -7.97 -10.83 -21.78
CA ARG A 2 -8.09 -9.96 -20.60
C ARG A 2 -8.97 -8.73 -20.92
N PRO A 3 -9.98 -8.38 -20.10
CA PRO A 3 -10.75 -7.14 -20.26
C PRO A 3 -9.83 -5.91 -20.22
N GLN A 4 -10.08 -4.93 -21.10
CA GLN A 4 -9.25 -3.72 -21.18
C GLN A 4 -9.18 -2.93 -19.87
N SER A 5 -10.26 -2.94 -19.08
CA SER A 5 -10.34 -2.28 -17.77
C SER A 5 -9.30 -2.79 -16.77
N LEU A 6 -8.81 -4.02 -16.92
CA LEU A 6 -7.80 -4.61 -16.04
C LEU A 6 -6.37 -4.34 -16.50
N THR A 7 -6.16 -3.80 -17.70
CA THR A 7 -4.81 -3.53 -18.23
C THR A 7 -3.94 -2.68 -17.31
N PRO A 8 -4.44 -1.61 -16.65
CA PRO A 8 -3.63 -0.80 -15.74
C PRO A 8 -3.02 -1.57 -14.58
N LEU A 9 -3.64 -2.66 -14.13
CA LEU A 9 -3.12 -3.48 -13.03
C LEU A 9 -1.82 -4.22 -13.39
N PHE A 10 -1.53 -4.36 -14.69
CA PHE A 10 -0.33 -5.02 -15.17
C PHE A 10 0.73 -4.03 -15.68
N ALA A 11 0.57 -2.74 -15.38
CA ALA A 11 1.61 -1.75 -15.58
C ALA A 11 2.70 -1.89 -14.50
N GLN A 12 3.89 -1.34 -14.80
CA GLN A 12 4.98 -1.26 -13.82
C GLN A 12 4.58 -0.39 -12.63
N VAL A 13 5.04 -0.74 -11.42
CA VAL A 13 4.76 0.03 -10.19
C VAL A 13 5.24 1.48 -10.28
N THR A 14 6.24 1.79 -11.11
CA THR A 14 6.73 3.15 -11.36
C THR A 14 5.78 4.03 -12.17
N SER A 15 4.71 3.45 -12.73
CA SER A 15 3.61 4.23 -13.33
C SER A 15 2.73 4.93 -12.28
N LEU A 16 2.80 4.51 -11.01
CA LEU A 16 2.07 5.14 -9.92
C LEU A 16 2.72 6.47 -9.52
N PRO A 17 1.92 7.52 -9.27
CA PRO A 17 2.44 8.81 -8.84
C PRO A 17 3.20 8.66 -7.50
N GLY A 18 4.39 9.25 -7.42
CA GLY A 18 5.25 9.16 -6.23
C GLY A 18 6.19 7.95 -6.21
N ILE A 19 6.06 6.98 -7.12
CA ILE A 19 6.97 5.82 -7.21
C ILE A 19 8.02 6.06 -8.31
N GLY A 20 9.08 6.78 -7.96
CA GLY A 20 10.24 6.94 -8.85
C GLY A 20 11.14 5.70 -8.93
N PRO A 21 12.17 5.70 -9.80
CA PRO A 21 13.03 4.53 -10.04
C PRO A 21 13.70 3.94 -8.79
N ARG A 22 14.04 4.79 -7.82
CA ARG A 22 14.63 4.34 -6.54
C ARG A 22 13.61 3.57 -5.69
N LEU A 23 12.39 4.09 -5.58
CA LEU A 23 11.33 3.45 -4.79
C LEU A 23 10.80 2.20 -5.50
N GLY A 24 10.70 2.24 -6.83
CA GLY A 24 10.30 1.08 -7.65
C GLY A 24 11.13 -0.16 -7.36
N LYS A 25 12.45 -0.04 -7.27
CA LYS A 25 13.34 -1.18 -6.91
C LYS A 25 13.04 -1.77 -5.52
N LEU A 26 12.66 -0.93 -4.55
CA LEU A 26 12.32 -1.41 -3.20
C LEU A 26 10.96 -2.10 -3.18
N VAL A 27 9.99 -1.54 -3.90
CA VAL A 27 8.65 -2.10 -4.05
C VAL A 27 8.68 -3.44 -4.78
N GLU A 28 9.45 -3.52 -5.87
CA GLU A 28 9.64 -4.76 -6.63
C GLU A 28 10.24 -5.88 -5.77
N LYS A 29 11.20 -5.53 -4.91
CA LYS A 29 11.78 -6.48 -3.95
C LYS A 29 10.78 -6.98 -2.91
N LEU A 30 9.81 -6.16 -2.51
CA LEU A 30 8.86 -6.47 -1.43
C LEU A 30 7.59 -7.18 -1.92
N ALA A 31 6.99 -6.67 -3.00
CA ALA A 31 5.68 -7.09 -3.48
C ALA A 31 5.74 -7.66 -4.90
N GLY A 32 6.50 -7.02 -5.79
CA GLY A 32 6.61 -7.38 -7.21
C GLY A 32 6.60 -6.15 -8.11
N PRO A 33 6.94 -6.31 -9.41
CA PRO A 33 7.12 -5.18 -10.32
C PRO A 33 5.82 -4.57 -10.85
N LEU A 34 4.67 -5.24 -10.70
CA LEU A 34 3.39 -4.81 -11.26
C LEU A 34 2.46 -4.23 -10.20
N VAL A 35 1.55 -3.36 -10.63
CA VAL A 35 0.53 -2.76 -9.74
C VAL A 35 -0.34 -3.84 -9.07
N VAL A 36 -0.66 -4.93 -9.77
CA VAL A 36 -1.43 -6.05 -9.22
C VAL A 36 -0.71 -6.75 -8.05
N ASP A 37 0.62 -6.76 -8.05
CA ASP A 37 1.40 -7.41 -7.00
C ASP A 37 1.23 -6.67 -5.66
N LEU A 38 1.03 -5.35 -5.71
CA LEU A 38 0.72 -4.54 -4.52
C LEU A 38 -0.64 -4.87 -3.92
N LEU A 39 -1.64 -5.20 -4.75
CA LEU A 39 -2.98 -5.58 -4.26
C LEU A 39 -2.95 -6.90 -3.48
N TRP A 40 -2.00 -7.78 -3.81
CA TRP A 40 -1.80 -9.04 -3.12
C TRP A 40 -0.78 -8.94 -1.98
N HIS A 41 -0.12 -7.80 -1.80
CA HIS A 41 0.70 -7.49 -0.64
C HIS A 41 -0.18 -6.99 0.52
N LEU A 42 -0.89 -7.93 1.15
CA LEU A 42 -1.84 -7.64 2.22
C LEU A 42 -1.16 -6.99 3.45
N PRO A 43 -1.86 -6.10 4.17
CA PRO A 43 -1.32 -5.49 5.38
C PRO A 43 -1.13 -6.55 6.47
N LEU A 44 0.00 -6.48 7.17
CA LEU A 44 0.28 -7.32 8.35
C LEU A 44 -0.57 -6.91 9.56
N GLY A 45 -0.95 -5.63 9.65
CA GLY A 45 -1.72 -5.09 10.75
C GLY A 45 -2.33 -3.74 10.40
N VAL A 46 -3.33 -3.34 11.19
CA VAL A 46 -4.04 -2.07 11.04
C VAL A 46 -4.07 -1.37 12.38
N ILE A 47 -3.67 -0.11 12.42
CA ILE A 47 -3.82 0.76 13.59
C ILE A 47 -5.15 1.49 13.45
N ASP A 48 -6.10 1.18 14.32
CA ASP A 48 -7.35 1.92 14.42
C ASP A 48 -7.16 3.18 15.26
N ARG A 49 -7.23 4.36 14.61
CA ARG A 49 -7.06 5.66 15.27
C ARG A 49 -8.39 6.34 15.62
N ARG A 50 -9.52 5.65 15.51
CA ARG A 50 -10.83 6.20 15.89
C ARG A 50 -10.94 6.42 17.40
N ASN A 51 -10.24 5.62 18.20
CA ASN A 51 -10.11 5.85 19.62
C ASN A 51 -9.11 6.99 19.88
N ALA A 52 -9.58 8.22 19.72
CA ALA A 52 -8.81 9.44 19.95
C ALA A 52 -9.45 10.24 21.11
N PRO A 53 -9.35 9.76 22.36
CA PRO A 53 -9.92 10.46 23.51
C PRO A 53 -9.16 11.75 23.81
N ASP A 54 -9.79 12.66 24.52
CA ASP A 54 -9.11 13.80 25.12
C ASP A 54 -8.07 13.31 26.15
N VAL A 55 -7.05 14.14 26.41
CA VAL A 55 -5.93 13.80 27.31
C VAL A 55 -6.42 13.34 28.70
N ALA A 56 -7.49 13.95 29.21
CA ALA A 56 -8.07 13.59 30.51
C ALA A 56 -8.70 12.18 30.54
N GLN A 57 -9.03 11.61 29.38
CA GLN A 57 -9.70 10.33 29.20
C GLN A 57 -8.78 9.26 28.61
N ALA A 58 -7.53 9.63 28.27
CA ALA A 58 -6.53 8.70 27.76
C ALA A 58 -6.13 7.68 28.83
N ARG A 59 -5.95 6.42 28.43
CA ARG A 59 -5.48 5.35 29.31
C ARG A 59 -3.96 5.27 29.23
N ALA A 60 -3.31 5.12 30.39
CA ALA A 60 -1.86 5.04 30.44
C ALA A 60 -1.34 3.78 29.72
N GLY A 61 -0.48 3.98 28.71
CA GLY A 61 0.12 2.89 27.94
C GLY A 61 -0.69 2.41 26.75
N GLU A 62 -1.82 3.05 26.43
CA GLU A 62 -2.56 2.90 25.16
C GLU A 62 -2.33 4.07 24.21
#